data_AF-A0A4R3PYH1-F1
#
_entry.id   AF-A0A4R3PYH1-F1
#
_cell.length_a   1.000
_cell.length_b   1.000
_cell.length_c   1.000
_cell.angle_alpha   90.00
_cell.angle_beta   90.00
_cell.angle_gamma   90.00
#
_symmetry.space_group_name_H-M   'P 1'
#
loop_
_entity.id
_entity.type
_entity.pdbx_description
1 polymer ?
#
loop_
_entity_poly.entity_id
_entity_poly.type
_entity_poly.pdbx_seq_one_letter_code
_entity_poly.pdbx_strand_id
1 'polypeptide(L)'
;MTATIFRQAGKLLKFLSATTMVLAVVIVDGGPARAPHSDRRSACVENEPAMHGVLILSRQDIIDIKKVATTEVVGSLKGKAFEDQVRGVVDTVLNRTQSRHWGNLRSVVNAKGQFSAIAGPRYLKPYGSVEKMSARAISPKVAADVDQWLQMRANGAPSSVADNLSYLNPLYSSKSSLHGWGWSVVRQAKKSGYVMGAGKATHYHGTSADLMKYKPDSFSVVLSD
;
A
#
# COMPACT_ATOMS: atom_id res chain seq x y z
N MET A 1 -2.09 22.64 61.10
CA MET A 1 -0.88 21.99 61.62
C MET A 1 -0.50 20.85 60.69
N THR A 2 0.79 20.82 60.32
CA THR A 2 1.60 19.72 59.73
C THR A 2 1.25 19.14 58.35
N ALA A 3 2.07 19.55 57.38
CA ALA A 3 2.40 18.85 56.14
C ALA A 3 3.43 17.73 56.40
N THR A 4 3.49 16.71 55.53
CA THR A 4 4.69 15.87 55.37
C THR A 4 4.86 15.46 53.90
N ILE A 5 6.11 15.56 53.47
CA ILE A 5 6.71 15.42 52.13
C ILE A 5 7.52 14.13 52.10
N PHE A 6 7.60 13.42 50.97
CA PHE A 6 8.77 12.61 50.49
C PHE A 6 8.54 12.31 48.98
N ARG A 7 9.31 12.83 47.98
CA ARG A 7 10.67 12.48 47.48
C ARG A 7 10.87 10.95 47.29
N GLN A 8 11.44 10.37 46.22
CA GLN A 8 12.31 10.83 45.13
C GLN A 8 12.49 9.71 44.04
N ALA A 9 12.82 10.13 42.80
CA ALA A 9 13.82 9.59 41.85
C ALA A 9 13.88 8.10 41.40
N GLY A 10 13.53 7.87 40.12
CA GLY A 10 14.37 7.40 39.01
C GLY A 10 15.33 6.21 39.13
N LYS A 11 15.29 5.28 38.14
CA LYS A 11 16.41 4.99 37.21
C LYS A 11 16.07 3.94 36.15
N LEU A 12 16.67 4.20 34.99
CA LEU A 12 16.86 3.43 33.77
C LEU A 12 17.64 2.11 34.02
N LEU A 13 17.32 1.02 33.30
CA LEU A 13 18.28 -0.07 33.09
C LEU A 13 18.20 -0.62 31.65
N LYS A 14 19.39 -0.89 31.11
CA LYS A 14 19.74 -1.23 29.74
C LYS A 14 20.17 -2.71 29.64
N PHE A 15 19.75 -3.34 28.55
CA PHE A 15 20.45 -4.29 27.66
C PHE A 15 20.95 -5.71 28.08
N LEU A 16 20.67 -6.62 27.12
CA LEU A 16 21.42 -7.78 26.59
C LEU A 16 21.32 -9.15 27.28
N SER A 17 20.88 -10.17 26.51
CA SER A 17 21.73 -11.30 26.05
C SER A 17 20.88 -12.50 25.62
N ALA A 18 21.13 -13.07 24.45
CA ALA A 18 21.43 -14.50 24.27
C ALA A 18 21.52 -14.86 22.78
N THR A 19 22.76 -15.03 22.34
CA THR A 19 23.19 -15.67 21.09
C THR A 19 23.02 -17.17 21.22
N THR A 20 22.42 -17.84 20.23
CA THR A 20 22.42 -19.32 20.15
C THR A 20 23.37 -19.78 19.05
N MET A 21 24.45 -20.45 19.47
CA MET A 21 25.32 -21.29 18.65
C MET A 21 24.61 -22.59 18.27
N VAL A 22 24.90 -23.12 17.06
CA VAL A 22 24.80 -24.55 16.77
C VAL A 22 26.14 -25.05 16.27
N LEU A 23 26.59 -26.12 16.91
CA LEU A 23 27.84 -26.85 16.75
C LEU A 23 27.65 -28.00 15.74
N ALA A 24 28.63 -28.27 14.87
CA ALA A 24 28.96 -29.63 14.44
C ALA A 24 30.40 -29.71 13.88
N VAL A 25 31.31 -30.27 14.68
CA VAL A 25 32.06 -31.52 14.49
C VAL A 25 33.31 -31.41 13.59
N VAL A 26 34.45 -31.60 14.25
CA VAL A 26 35.80 -31.77 13.72
C VAL A 26 36.08 -33.27 13.54
N ILE A 27 36.68 -33.66 12.41
CA ILE A 27 37.45 -34.91 12.26
C ILE A 27 38.80 -34.53 11.64
N VAL A 28 39.90 -34.99 12.25
CA VAL A 28 41.30 -34.75 11.86
C VAL A 28 41.96 -36.08 11.53
N ASP A 29 42.71 -36.10 10.41
CA ASP A 29 44.03 -36.77 10.18
C ASP A 29 44.31 -36.66 8.67
N GLY A 30 45.48 -36.39 8.09
CA GLY A 30 46.87 -36.19 8.52
C GLY A 30 47.76 -36.47 7.29
N GLY A 31 48.68 -35.55 6.92
CA GLY A 31 49.82 -35.83 6.00
C GLY A 31 49.89 -35.06 4.65
N PRO A 32 51.08 -34.77 4.08
CA PRO A 32 51.32 -33.55 3.32
C PRO A 32 51.56 -33.68 1.79
N ALA A 33 51.35 -32.53 1.12
CA ALA A 33 51.95 -32.03 -0.13
C ALA A 33 51.70 -32.76 -1.48
N ARG A 34 50.83 -32.16 -2.31
CA ARG A 34 51.07 -31.86 -3.74
C ARG A 34 49.94 -30.98 -4.31
N ALA A 35 50.29 -29.84 -4.91
CA ALA A 35 49.45 -29.10 -5.84
C ALA A 35 49.62 -29.69 -7.27
N PRO A 36 48.86 -29.27 -8.30
CA PRO A 36 47.69 -28.38 -8.34
C PRO A 36 46.49 -28.98 -9.11
N HIS A 37 45.27 -28.49 -8.85
CA HIS A 37 44.31 -28.29 -9.95
C HIS A 37 43.31 -27.20 -9.59
N SER A 38 43.34 -26.14 -10.39
CA SER A 38 42.29 -25.15 -10.52
C SER A 38 40.95 -25.83 -10.75
N ASP A 39 39.93 -25.47 -9.97
CA ASP A 39 38.70 -24.83 -10.44
C ASP A 39 37.68 -24.81 -9.29
N ARG A 40 36.70 -23.90 -9.38
CA ARG A 40 35.67 -23.52 -8.39
C ARG A 40 36.02 -22.29 -7.54
N ARG A 41 35.94 -21.14 -8.21
CA ARG A 41 35.39 -19.94 -7.57
C ARG A 41 33.97 -20.26 -7.09
N SER A 42 33.85 -20.63 -5.82
CA SER A 42 32.59 -20.50 -5.08
C SER A 42 32.36 -19.00 -4.90
N ALA A 43 31.70 -18.37 -5.86
CA ALA A 43 31.22 -17.02 -5.70
C ALA A 43 30.06 -17.07 -4.69
N CYS A 44 30.25 -16.37 -3.58
CA CYS A 44 29.17 -15.93 -2.71
C CYS A 44 28.16 -15.21 -3.62
N VAL A 45 27.00 -15.81 -3.87
CA VAL A 45 25.88 -15.10 -4.50
C VAL A 45 25.37 -14.16 -3.41
N GLU A 46 25.98 -12.98 -3.34
CA GLU A 46 25.33 -11.83 -2.74
C GLU A 46 24.05 -11.64 -3.53
N ASN A 47 22.91 -11.92 -2.90
CA ASN A 47 21.62 -11.55 -3.45
C ASN A 47 21.65 -10.03 -3.56
N GLU A 48 21.92 -9.52 -4.76
CA GLU A 48 21.66 -8.15 -5.15
C GLU A 48 20.28 -7.78 -4.58
N PRO A 49 20.16 -6.78 -3.69
CA PRO A 49 18.87 -6.40 -3.17
C PRO A 49 18.00 -6.05 -4.36
N ALA A 50 16.91 -6.81 -4.56
CA ALA A 50 15.94 -6.54 -5.60
C ALA A 50 15.67 -5.04 -5.61
N MET A 51 15.92 -4.38 -6.75
CA MET A 51 15.78 -2.93 -6.89
C MET A 51 14.37 -2.54 -6.42
N HIS A 52 14.26 -2.07 -5.18
CA HIS A 52 12.98 -1.67 -4.62
C HIS A 52 12.54 -0.45 -5.42
N GLY A 53 11.41 -0.56 -6.13
CA GLY A 53 10.88 0.57 -6.88
C GLY A 53 10.69 1.77 -5.94
N VAL A 54 10.89 2.99 -6.42
CA VAL A 54 10.59 4.21 -5.65
C VAL A 54 9.51 4.99 -6.38
N LEU A 55 8.40 5.25 -5.68
CA LEU A 55 7.34 6.14 -6.14
C LEU A 55 7.45 7.47 -5.40
N ILE A 56 7.94 8.49 -6.10
CA ILE A 56 8.03 9.85 -5.60
C ILE A 56 6.70 10.57 -5.88
N LEU A 57 6.09 11.14 -4.84
CA LEU A 57 4.84 11.89 -4.92
C LEU A 57 5.11 13.37 -4.72
N SER A 58 4.69 14.18 -5.69
CA SER A 58 4.67 15.63 -5.55
C SER A 58 3.54 16.10 -4.64
N ARG A 59 3.63 17.35 -4.15
CA ARG A 59 2.52 18.00 -3.45
C ARG A 59 1.21 17.97 -4.26
N GLN A 60 1.30 18.09 -5.58
CA GLN A 60 0.12 18.03 -6.44
C GLN A 60 -0.47 16.62 -6.53
N ASP A 61 0.38 15.59 -6.57
CA ASP A 61 -0.06 14.18 -6.53
C ASP A 61 -0.85 13.88 -5.25
N ILE A 62 -0.37 14.38 -4.11
CA ILE A 62 -1.05 14.24 -2.81
C ILE A 62 -2.43 14.91 -2.85
N ILE A 63 -2.54 16.11 -3.42
CA ILE A 63 -3.83 16.81 -3.58
C ILE A 63 -4.78 16.01 -4.47
N ASP A 64 -4.29 15.42 -5.55
CA ASP A 64 -5.13 14.64 -6.47
C ASP A 64 -5.59 13.33 -5.84
N ILE A 65 -4.72 12.66 -5.06
CA ILE A 65 -5.11 11.50 -4.24
C ILE A 65 -6.22 11.88 -3.26
N LYS A 66 -6.11 13.02 -2.56
CA LYS A 66 -7.14 13.48 -1.61
C LYS A 66 -8.48 13.73 -2.28
N LYS A 67 -8.48 14.30 -3.48
CA LYS A 67 -9.70 14.52 -4.27
C LYS A 67 -10.37 13.20 -4.64
N VAL A 68 -9.61 12.25 -5.18
CA VAL A 68 -10.11 10.91 -5.52
C VAL A 68 -10.63 10.18 -4.28
N ALA A 69 -9.85 10.14 -3.20
CA ALA A 69 -10.28 9.49 -1.97
C ALA A 69 -11.57 10.12 -1.42
N THR A 70 -11.73 11.44 -1.52
CA THR A 70 -12.95 12.14 -1.11
C THR A 70 -14.18 11.66 -1.89
N THR A 71 -14.03 11.35 -3.18
CA THR A 71 -15.16 10.90 -4.01
C THR A 71 -15.45 9.41 -3.88
N GLU A 72 -14.45 8.61 -3.51
CA GLU A 72 -14.56 7.14 -3.48
C GLU A 72 -14.93 6.59 -2.09
N VAL A 73 -14.57 7.29 -1.02
CA VAL A 73 -14.82 6.82 0.35
C VAL A 73 -16.22 7.21 0.81
N VAL A 74 -16.93 6.24 1.40
CA VAL A 74 -18.29 6.47 1.90
C VAL A 74 -18.24 7.29 3.20
N GLY A 75 -18.72 8.55 3.14
CA GLY A 75 -18.61 9.52 4.24
C GLY A 75 -19.35 9.16 5.54
N SER A 76 -20.31 8.24 5.50
CA SER A 76 -21.01 7.77 6.70
C SER A 76 -20.19 6.80 7.56
N LEU A 77 -19.13 6.20 7.02
CA LEU A 77 -18.25 5.30 7.77
C LEU A 77 -17.50 6.04 8.89
N LYS A 78 -17.22 5.31 9.97
CA LYS A 78 -16.54 5.81 11.18
C LYS A 78 -15.46 4.82 11.64
N GLY A 79 -14.51 5.31 12.42
CA GLY A 79 -13.39 4.53 12.99
C GLY A 79 -12.65 3.71 11.93
N LYS A 80 -12.23 2.51 12.31
CA LYS A 80 -11.42 1.62 11.48
C LYS A 80 -12.02 1.32 10.10
N ALA A 81 -13.34 1.17 10.00
CA ALA A 81 -13.99 0.90 8.72
C ALA A 81 -13.83 2.06 7.71
N PHE A 82 -13.83 3.30 8.21
CA PHE A 82 -13.54 4.48 7.39
C PHE A 82 -12.07 4.52 6.99
N GLU A 83 -11.18 4.39 7.98
CA GLU A 83 -9.73 4.45 7.78
C GLU A 83 -9.26 3.39 6.78
N ASP A 84 -9.66 2.13 6.96
CA ASP A 84 -9.31 1.05 6.04
C ASP A 84 -9.75 1.39 4.61
N GLN A 85 -10.96 1.91 4.42
CA GLN A 85 -11.46 2.24 3.08
C GLN A 85 -10.68 3.38 2.42
N VAL A 86 -10.29 4.42 3.18
CA VAL A 86 -9.40 5.47 2.67
C VAL A 86 -8.07 4.86 2.23
N ARG A 87 -7.42 4.07 3.10
CA ARG A 87 -6.11 3.45 2.84
C ARG A 87 -6.14 2.53 1.63
N GLY A 88 -7.19 1.73 1.48
CA GLY A 88 -7.35 0.85 0.32
C GLY A 88 -7.49 1.60 -1.00
N VAL A 89 -8.22 2.73 -1.02
CA VAL A 89 -8.31 3.59 -2.20
C VAL A 89 -6.95 4.22 -2.53
N VAL A 90 -6.27 4.79 -1.53
CA VAL A 90 -4.94 5.40 -1.69
C VAL A 90 -3.97 4.37 -2.27
N ASP A 91 -3.86 3.20 -1.65
CA ASP A 91 -2.91 2.18 -2.08
C ASP A 91 -3.23 1.60 -3.44
N THR A 92 -4.51 1.52 -3.83
CA THR A 92 -4.87 1.16 -5.20
C THR A 92 -4.35 2.21 -6.20
N VAL A 93 -4.45 3.50 -5.89
CA VAL A 93 -3.89 4.59 -6.73
C VAL A 93 -2.36 4.47 -6.83
N LEU A 94 -1.68 4.23 -5.71
CA LEU A 94 -0.23 4.06 -5.68
C LEU A 94 0.22 2.84 -6.50
N ASN A 95 -0.42 1.69 -6.31
CA ASN A 95 -0.13 0.47 -7.07
C ASN A 95 -0.35 0.67 -8.57
N ARG A 96 -1.46 1.31 -8.97
CA ARG A 96 -1.74 1.64 -10.37
C ARG A 96 -0.70 2.59 -10.95
N THR A 97 -0.24 3.57 -10.17
CA THR A 97 0.82 4.49 -10.59
C THR A 97 2.13 3.74 -10.80
N GLN A 98 2.49 2.87 -9.86
CA GLN A 98 3.72 2.08 -9.94
C GLN A 98 3.68 1.03 -11.07
N SER A 99 2.49 0.50 -11.39
CA SER A 99 2.32 -0.47 -12.50
C SER A 99 2.69 0.09 -13.87
N ARG A 100 2.70 1.43 -14.01
CA ARG A 100 2.87 2.17 -15.28
C ARG A 100 1.84 1.85 -16.38
N HIS A 101 0.87 0.96 -16.14
CA HIS A 101 -0.12 0.57 -17.13
C HIS A 101 -1.00 1.74 -17.60
N TRP A 102 -1.36 2.64 -16.69
CA TRP A 102 -2.12 3.86 -17.00
C TRP A 102 -1.24 5.10 -17.19
N GLY A 103 0.09 4.99 -17.08
CA GLY A 103 1.01 6.13 -17.08
C GLY A 103 1.36 6.62 -15.68
N ASN A 104 1.37 7.95 -15.49
CA ASN A 104 1.68 8.58 -14.20
C ASN A 104 0.42 8.70 -13.31
N LEU A 105 0.57 9.25 -12.10
CA LEU A 105 -0.53 9.39 -11.15
C LEU A 105 -1.70 10.18 -11.72
N ARG A 106 -1.42 11.29 -12.41
CA ARG A 106 -2.47 12.11 -13.03
C ARG A 106 -3.26 11.31 -14.06
N SER A 107 -2.58 10.50 -14.87
CA SER A 107 -3.23 9.62 -15.85
C SER A 107 -4.05 8.52 -15.16
N VAL A 108 -3.58 7.96 -14.04
CA VAL A 108 -4.33 6.99 -13.22
C VAL A 108 -5.64 7.59 -12.70
N VAL A 109 -5.59 8.74 -12.05
CA VAL A 109 -6.77 9.35 -11.42
C VAL A 109 -7.77 9.92 -12.42
N ASN A 110 -7.30 10.28 -13.62
CA ASN A 110 -8.15 10.71 -14.73
C ASN A 110 -8.54 9.58 -15.69
N ALA A 111 -8.14 8.33 -15.41
CA ALA A 111 -8.46 7.21 -16.28
C ALA A 111 -9.98 7.03 -16.40
N LYS A 112 -10.46 7.00 -17.66
CA LYS A 112 -11.88 6.98 -17.98
C LYS A 112 -12.61 5.84 -17.25
N GLY A 113 -13.61 6.20 -16.45
CA GLY A 113 -14.45 5.25 -15.72
C GLY A 113 -13.78 4.53 -14.55
N GLN A 114 -12.52 4.84 -14.20
CA GLN A 114 -11.87 4.26 -13.01
C GLN A 114 -12.32 4.93 -11.71
N PHE A 115 -12.60 6.24 -11.76
CA PHE A 115 -13.11 7.05 -10.66
C PHE A 115 -14.32 7.84 -11.17
N SER A 116 -15.53 7.34 -10.90
CA SER A 116 -16.73 7.77 -11.63
C SER A 116 -17.10 9.23 -11.41
N ALA A 117 -16.85 9.78 -10.22
CA ALA A 117 -17.08 11.20 -9.94
C ALA A 117 -16.05 12.11 -10.65
N ILE A 118 -14.87 11.60 -10.97
CA ILE A 118 -13.78 12.36 -11.59
C ILE A 118 -13.90 12.32 -13.12
N ALA A 119 -13.81 11.12 -13.70
CA ALA A 119 -13.73 10.90 -15.15
C ALA A 119 -14.75 9.86 -15.65
N GLY A 120 -15.91 9.80 -14.99
CA GLY A 120 -17.02 8.94 -15.38
C GLY A 120 -17.78 9.41 -16.63
N PRO A 121 -18.84 8.70 -17.02
CA PRO A 121 -19.71 9.11 -18.12
C PRO A 121 -20.54 10.35 -17.76
N ARG A 122 -20.84 11.20 -18.75
CA ARG A 122 -21.50 12.50 -18.58
C ARG A 122 -22.83 12.45 -17.82
N TYR A 123 -23.60 11.35 -17.95
CA TYR A 123 -24.89 11.21 -17.26
C TYR A 123 -24.76 11.11 -15.73
N LEU A 124 -23.57 10.76 -15.20
CA LEU A 124 -23.26 10.81 -13.77
C LEU A 124 -22.81 12.21 -13.29
N LYS A 125 -22.77 13.21 -14.19
CA LYS A 125 -22.31 14.58 -13.92
C LYS A 125 -20.94 14.63 -13.21
N PRO A 126 -19.91 13.97 -13.75
CA PRO A 126 -18.57 13.99 -13.17
C PRO A 126 -17.94 15.39 -13.25
N TYR A 127 -16.91 15.65 -12.46
CA TYR A 127 -16.07 16.85 -12.58
C TYR A 127 -15.42 16.96 -13.97
N GLY A 128 -15.17 15.82 -14.62
CA GLY A 128 -14.55 15.69 -15.93
C GLY A 128 -13.04 15.45 -15.88
N SER A 129 -12.39 15.87 -14.79
CA SER A 129 -11.01 15.51 -14.44
C SER A 129 -10.73 15.91 -12.98
N VAL A 130 -9.66 15.40 -12.39
CA VAL A 130 -9.29 15.67 -10.98
C VAL A 130 -8.94 17.13 -10.77
N GLU A 131 -8.39 17.77 -11.80
CA GLU A 131 -8.04 19.20 -11.82
C GLU A 131 -9.28 20.08 -11.66
N LYS A 132 -10.40 19.67 -12.25
CA LYS A 132 -11.66 20.41 -12.21
C LYS A 132 -12.38 20.32 -10.87
N MET A 133 -12.06 19.32 -10.04
CA MET A 133 -12.54 19.27 -8.67
C MET A 133 -11.80 20.32 -7.83
N SER A 134 -12.55 21.27 -7.26
CA SER A 134 -11.98 22.29 -6.38
C SER A 134 -11.38 21.68 -5.12
N ALA A 135 -10.24 22.21 -4.66
CA ALA A 135 -9.63 21.79 -3.39
C ALA A 135 -10.57 22.03 -2.19
N ARG A 136 -11.50 22.99 -2.28
CA ARG A 136 -12.51 23.24 -1.23
C ARG A 136 -13.53 22.10 -1.08
N ALA A 137 -13.66 21.25 -2.09
CA ALA A 137 -14.55 20.08 -2.05
C ALA A 137 -13.89 18.87 -1.35
N ILE A 138 -12.60 18.95 -1.02
CA ILE A 138 -11.90 17.86 -0.32
C ILE A 138 -12.46 17.76 1.11
N SER A 139 -12.86 16.56 1.51
CA SER A 139 -13.33 16.30 2.87
C SER A 139 -12.16 16.44 3.85
N PRO A 140 -12.25 17.29 4.89
CA PRO A 140 -11.16 17.46 5.87
C PRO A 140 -10.78 16.16 6.56
N LYS A 141 -11.77 15.32 6.86
CA LYS A 141 -11.56 14.01 7.50
C LYS A 141 -10.79 13.05 6.58
N VAL A 142 -11.12 13.03 5.29
CA VAL A 142 -10.40 12.19 4.31
C VAL A 142 -9.00 12.73 4.09
N ALA A 143 -8.84 14.05 3.97
CA ALA A 143 -7.53 14.67 3.78
C ALA A 143 -6.55 14.31 4.90
N ALA A 144 -7.01 14.37 6.16
CA ALA A 144 -6.19 14.03 7.32
C ALA A 144 -5.73 12.55 7.31
N ASP A 145 -6.63 11.62 6.98
CA ASP A 145 -6.27 10.18 6.95
C ASP A 145 -5.39 9.84 5.73
N VAL A 146 -5.57 10.52 4.59
CA VAL A 146 -4.65 10.41 3.44
C VAL A 146 -3.25 10.89 3.81
N ASP A 147 -3.12 12.06 4.45
CA ASP A 147 -1.82 12.60 4.87
C ASP A 147 -1.13 11.66 5.86
N GLN A 148 -1.87 11.20 6.87
CA GLN A 148 -1.37 10.25 7.85
C GLN A 148 -0.91 8.95 7.17
N TRP A 149 -1.73 8.38 6.27
CA TRP A 149 -1.39 7.13 5.61
C TRP A 149 -0.20 7.24 4.68
N LEU A 150 -0.11 8.32 3.88
CA LEU A 150 1.05 8.55 3.01
C LEU A 150 2.33 8.73 3.82
N GLN A 151 2.28 9.39 4.97
CA GLN A 151 3.43 9.47 5.88
C GLN A 151 3.82 8.09 6.43
N MET A 152 2.85 7.25 6.80
CA MET A 152 3.11 5.88 7.22
C MET A 152 3.73 5.04 6.10
N ARG A 153 3.21 5.14 4.86
CA ARG A 153 3.77 4.48 3.67
C ARG A 153 5.20 4.95 3.38
N ALA A 154 5.47 6.25 3.53
CA ALA A 154 6.83 6.80 3.38
C ALA A 154 7.79 6.29 4.46
N ASN A 155 7.28 5.97 5.65
CA ASN A 155 8.03 5.35 6.74
C ASN A 155 8.09 3.81 6.64
N GLY A 156 7.72 3.22 5.49
CA GLY A 156 7.84 1.78 5.23
C GLY A 156 6.63 0.94 5.62
N ALA A 157 5.49 1.54 5.95
CA ALA A 157 4.26 0.77 6.14
C ALA A 157 3.91 0.01 4.84
N PRO A 158 3.54 -1.28 4.93
CA PRO A 158 3.13 -2.04 3.75
C PRO A 158 1.80 -1.50 3.21
N SER A 159 1.55 -1.79 1.94
CA SER A 159 0.24 -1.53 1.34
C SER A 159 -0.87 -2.30 2.07
N SER A 160 -1.96 -1.60 2.37
CA SER A 160 -3.18 -2.14 2.97
C SER A 160 -3.92 -3.11 2.06
N VAL A 161 -3.61 -3.13 0.76
CA VAL A 161 -4.23 -3.99 -0.26
C VAL A 161 -3.19 -4.82 -1.02
N ALA A 162 -2.00 -5.00 -0.46
CA ALA A 162 -0.83 -5.56 -1.17
C ALA A 162 -0.59 -4.84 -2.51
N ASP A 163 -0.44 -5.59 -3.59
CA ASP A 163 -0.16 -5.16 -4.96
C ASP A 163 -1.42 -5.14 -5.86
N ASN A 164 -2.61 -5.12 -5.24
CA ASN A 164 -3.89 -5.15 -5.96
C ASN A 164 -4.17 -3.86 -6.74
N LEU A 165 -4.80 -4.01 -7.91
CA LEU A 165 -5.03 -2.93 -8.89
C LEU A 165 -6.51 -2.60 -9.12
N SER A 166 -7.42 -3.30 -8.46
CA SER A 166 -8.86 -3.15 -8.65
C SER A 166 -9.57 -3.16 -7.31
N TYR A 167 -10.69 -2.46 -7.24
CA TYR A 167 -11.68 -2.67 -6.20
C TYR A 167 -13.08 -2.41 -6.73
N LEU A 168 -14.07 -2.94 -6.02
CA LEU A 168 -15.47 -2.67 -6.30
C LEU A 168 -16.32 -2.84 -5.05
N ASN A 169 -17.52 -2.29 -5.12
CA ASN A 169 -18.62 -2.67 -4.26
C ASN A 169 -19.68 -3.40 -5.11
N PRO A 170 -19.92 -4.70 -4.89
CA PRO A 170 -20.82 -5.46 -5.74
C PRO A 170 -22.28 -5.01 -5.67
N LEU A 171 -22.69 -4.29 -4.63
CA LEU A 171 -24.04 -3.75 -4.51
C LEU A 171 -24.31 -2.56 -5.45
N TYR A 172 -23.26 -1.86 -5.87
CA TYR A 172 -23.35 -0.67 -6.74
C TYR A 172 -22.69 -0.88 -8.10
N SER A 173 -22.14 -2.07 -8.34
CA SER A 173 -21.49 -2.42 -9.61
C SER A 173 -22.50 -2.87 -10.63
N SER A 174 -22.25 -2.55 -11.91
CA SER A 174 -23.10 -3.03 -13.00
C SER A 174 -23.01 -4.55 -13.14
N LYS A 175 -24.08 -5.20 -13.64
CA LYS A 175 -24.08 -6.64 -13.94
C LYS A 175 -22.93 -7.03 -14.88
N SER A 176 -22.64 -6.18 -15.88
CA SER A 176 -21.53 -6.39 -16.82
C SER A 176 -20.18 -6.40 -16.11
N SER A 177 -19.91 -5.42 -15.25
CA SER A 177 -18.67 -5.37 -14.46
C SER A 177 -18.53 -6.60 -13.55
N LEU A 178 -19.62 -6.99 -12.88
CA LEU A 178 -19.64 -8.16 -11.99
C LEU A 178 -19.35 -9.46 -12.73
N HIS A 179 -20.00 -9.69 -13.87
CA HIS A 179 -19.81 -10.89 -14.68
C HIS A 179 -18.45 -10.92 -15.38
N GLY A 180 -17.95 -9.76 -15.83
CA GLY A 180 -16.68 -9.66 -16.53
C GLY A 180 -15.46 -9.86 -15.63
N TRP A 181 -15.42 -9.20 -14.47
CA TRP A 181 -14.25 -9.25 -13.58
C TRP A 181 -14.57 -9.16 -12.08
N GLY A 182 -15.67 -8.50 -11.71
CA GLY A 182 -15.98 -8.12 -10.33
C GLY A 182 -16.11 -9.32 -9.39
N TRP A 183 -16.79 -10.40 -9.81
CA TRP A 183 -16.90 -11.58 -8.95
C TRP A 183 -15.58 -12.30 -8.70
N SER A 184 -14.63 -12.22 -9.64
CA SER A 184 -13.27 -12.73 -9.40
C SER A 184 -12.57 -11.92 -8.31
N VAL A 185 -12.64 -10.59 -8.40
CA VAL A 185 -12.07 -9.68 -7.39
C VAL A 185 -12.71 -9.88 -6.01
N VAL A 186 -14.04 -10.06 -5.94
CA VAL A 186 -14.74 -10.36 -4.68
C VAL A 186 -14.22 -11.66 -4.04
N ARG A 187 -14.00 -12.71 -4.83
CA ARG A 187 -13.46 -13.98 -4.32
C ARG A 187 -12.01 -13.81 -3.82
N GLN A 188 -11.18 -13.08 -4.56
CA GLN A 188 -9.80 -12.78 -4.15
C GLN A 188 -9.77 -12.01 -2.83
N ALA A 189 -10.56 -10.94 -2.72
CA ALA A 189 -10.66 -10.11 -1.52
C ALA A 189 -11.11 -10.92 -0.30
N LYS A 190 -12.11 -11.79 -0.46
CA LYS A 190 -12.58 -12.66 0.63
C LYS A 190 -11.53 -13.67 1.07
N LYS A 191 -10.73 -14.21 0.14
CA LYS A 191 -9.65 -15.16 0.45
C LYS A 191 -8.47 -14.50 1.15
N SER A 192 -8.12 -13.27 0.75
CA SER A 192 -6.95 -12.53 1.24
C SER A 192 -7.23 -11.66 2.46
N GLY A 193 -8.50 -11.30 2.70
CA GLY A 193 -8.90 -10.38 3.77
C GLY A 193 -8.92 -8.90 3.36
N TYR A 194 -8.65 -8.54 2.09
CA TYR A 194 -8.69 -7.16 1.61
C TYR A 194 -10.13 -6.67 1.33
N VAL A 195 -10.95 -6.70 2.39
CA VAL A 195 -12.34 -6.26 2.43
C VAL A 195 -12.44 -5.07 3.39
N MET A 196 -12.75 -3.89 2.87
CA MET A 196 -12.63 -2.63 3.61
C MET A 196 -13.94 -1.84 3.65
N GLY A 197 -14.28 -1.32 4.82
CA GLY A 197 -15.56 -0.67 5.07
C GLY A 197 -16.54 -1.58 5.82
N ALA A 198 -17.83 -1.25 5.76
CA ALA A 198 -18.85 -1.97 6.52
C ALA A 198 -20.22 -1.99 5.83
N GLY A 199 -20.94 -3.10 5.98
CA GLY A 199 -22.30 -3.26 5.47
C GLY A 199 -22.39 -2.98 3.97
N LYS A 200 -23.30 -2.07 3.59
CA LYS A 200 -23.48 -1.68 2.19
C LYS A 200 -22.31 -0.85 1.64
N ALA A 201 -21.45 -0.31 2.49
CA ALA A 201 -20.31 0.53 2.12
C ALA A 201 -18.99 -0.27 2.17
N THR A 202 -18.95 -1.42 1.49
CA THR A 202 -17.81 -2.34 1.53
C THR A 202 -17.10 -2.41 0.18
N HIS A 203 -15.80 -2.19 0.17
CA HIS A 203 -14.91 -2.36 -0.98
C HIS A 203 -14.20 -3.72 -0.89
N TYR A 204 -14.15 -4.42 -2.02
CA TYR A 204 -13.42 -5.66 -2.20
C TYR A 204 -12.24 -5.38 -3.10
N HIS A 205 -11.02 -5.47 -2.57
CA HIS A 205 -9.79 -5.19 -3.31
C HIS A 205 -9.14 -6.48 -3.85
N GLY A 206 -8.69 -6.44 -5.09
CA GLY A 206 -8.10 -7.56 -5.82
C GLY A 206 -7.53 -7.09 -7.16
N THR A 207 -7.25 -8.01 -8.09
CA THR A 207 -6.83 -7.64 -9.44
C THR A 207 -7.63 -8.43 -10.47
N SER A 208 -8.19 -7.74 -11.46
CA SER A 208 -8.86 -8.39 -12.58
C SER A 208 -7.85 -9.17 -13.44
N ALA A 209 -8.32 -10.20 -14.13
CA ALA A 209 -7.45 -11.14 -14.84
C ALA A 209 -6.55 -10.46 -15.90
N ASP A 210 -7.09 -9.47 -16.62
CA ASP A 210 -6.38 -8.66 -17.61
C ASP A 210 -5.28 -7.79 -17.02
N LEU A 211 -5.38 -7.45 -15.73
CA LEU A 211 -4.44 -6.59 -15.01
C LEU A 211 -3.37 -7.36 -14.22
N MET A 212 -3.49 -8.69 -14.10
CA MET A 212 -2.56 -9.50 -13.28
C MET A 212 -1.10 -9.33 -13.67
N LYS A 213 -0.81 -9.19 -14.97
CA LYS A 213 0.55 -9.01 -15.50
C LYS A 213 1.17 -7.63 -15.24
N TYR A 214 0.38 -6.67 -14.76
CA TYR A 214 0.82 -5.31 -14.46
C TYR A 214 0.98 -5.05 -12.97
N LYS A 215 0.78 -6.06 -12.11
CA LYS A 215 0.96 -5.90 -10.68
C LYS A 215 2.41 -5.43 -10.40
N PRO A 216 2.61 -4.33 -9.68
CA PRO A 216 3.95 -3.81 -9.44
C PRO A 216 4.70 -4.73 -8.46
N ASP A 217 6.02 -4.79 -8.61
CA ASP A 217 6.91 -5.28 -7.55
C ASP A 217 6.82 -4.37 -6.31
N SER A 218 7.43 -4.81 -5.19
CA SER A 218 7.51 -3.99 -3.98
C SER A 218 8.18 -2.64 -4.24
N PHE A 219 7.59 -1.58 -3.68
CA PHE A 219 8.10 -0.23 -3.83
C PHE A 219 7.95 0.60 -2.55
N SER A 220 8.87 1.55 -2.37
CA SER A 220 8.82 2.57 -1.33
C SER A 220 8.14 3.84 -1.86
N VAL A 221 7.46 4.55 -0.96
CA VAL A 221 6.87 5.86 -1.26
C VAL A 221 7.80 6.94 -0.72
N VAL A 222 8.02 7.99 -1.50
CA VAL A 222 8.75 9.18 -1.06
C VAL A 222 7.85 10.39 -1.29
N LEU A 223 7.68 11.23 -0.27
CA LEU A 223 6.94 12.49 -0.40
C LEU A 223 7.97 13.58 -0.71
N SER A 224 7.83 14.27 -1.83
CA SER A 224 8.66 15.44 -2.12
C SER A 224 8.03 16.70 -1.54
N ASP A 225 8.87 17.61 -1.05
CA ASP A 225 8.47 18.92 -0.55
C ASP A 225 7.81 19.81 -1.62
#